data_AF-A0A6V7IGD9-F1
#
_entry.id   AF-A0A6V7IGD9-F1
#
_cell.length_a   1.000
_cell.length_b   1.000
_cell.length_c   1.000
_cell.angle_alpha   90.00
_cell.angle_beta   90.00
_cell.angle_gamma   90.00
#
_symmetry.space_group_name_H-M   'P 1'
#
loop_
_entity.id
_entity.type
_entity.pdbx_description
1 polymer ?
#
loop_
_entity_poly.entity_id
_entity_poly.type
_entity_poly.pdbx_seq_one_letter_code
_entity_poly.pdbx_strand_id
1 'polypeptide(L)' 'GDTGSALVCSGYIVGILSTLVQHVDYPSTFVKVEDYQDFIDGI' A
#
# COMPACT_ATOMS: atom_id res chain seq x y z
N GLY A 1 -8.19 10.25 4.95
CA GLY A 1 -7.73 9.58 6.19
C GLY A 1 -7.72 8.11 5.88
N ASP A 2 -6.86 7.74 4.93
CA ASP A 2 -7.00 6.52 4.13
C ASP A 2 -5.78 5.61 4.31
N THR A 3 -4.88 5.96 5.25
CA THR A 3 -3.74 5.13 5.63
C THR A 3 -4.25 3.74 6.03
N GLY A 4 -3.63 2.70 5.50
CA GLY A 4 -4.08 1.31 5.63
C GLY A 4 -4.95 0.81 4.47
N SER A 5 -5.38 1.69 3.55
CA SER A 5 -6.16 1.27 2.38
C SER A 5 -5.32 0.54 1.32
N ALA A 6 -5.95 -0.35 0.57
CA ALA A 6 -5.31 -1.17 -0.45
C ALA A 6 -5.11 -0.40 -1.76
N LEU A 7 -3.89 -0.48 -2.31
CA LEU A 7 -3.60 -0.19 -3.70
C LEU A 7 -3.78 -1.48 -4.51
N VAL A 8 -4.80 -1.48 -5.38
CA VAL A 8 -5.16 -2.65 -6.21
C VAL A 8 -4.73 -2.42 -7.65
N CYS A 9 -3.89 -3.32 -8.17
CA CYS A 9 -3.44 -3.32 -9.56
C CYS A 9 -3.77 -4.68 -10.19
N SER A 10 -4.53 -4.68 -11.29
CA SER A 10 -4.95 -5.90 -12.00
C SER A 10 -5.62 -6.95 -11.11
N GLY A 11 -6.35 -6.52 -10.07
CA GLY A 11 -7.03 -7.39 -9.10
C GLY A 11 -6.17 -7.86 -7.93
N TYR A 12 -4.87 -7.50 -7.89
CA TYR A 12 -3.96 -7.85 -6.81
C TYR A 12 -3.71 -6.65 -5.90
N ILE A 13 -3.64 -6.88 -4.59
CA ILE A 13 -3.21 -5.88 -3.63
C ILE A 13 -1.68 -5.79 -3.69
N VAL A 14 -1.16 -4.71 -4.25
CA VAL A 14 0.28 -4.51 -4.44
C VAL A 14 0.88 -3.57 -3.41
N GLY A 15 0.05 -2.76 -2.75
CA GLY A 15 0.51 -1.84 -1.73
C GLY A 15 -0.55 -1.49 -0.70
N ILE A 16 -0.11 -0.98 0.44
CA ILE A 16 -0.96 -0.42 1.50
C ILE A 16 -0.59 1.04 1.69
N LEU A 17 -1.57 1.96 1.64
CA LEU A 17 -1.30 3.39 1.77
C LEU A 17 -0.65 3.66 3.13
N SER A 18 0.56 4.22 3.11
CA SER A 18 1.32 4.57 4.32
C SER A 18 1.11 6.03 4.66
N THR A 19 1.61 6.91 3.80
CA THR A 19 1.51 8.36 3.99
C THR A 19 0.80 8.98 2.80
N LEU A 20 -0.35 9.60 3.11
CA LEU A 20 -1.06 10.43 2.16
C LEU A 20 -0.37 11.80 2.10
N VAL A 21 0.16 12.17 0.95
CA VAL A 21 0.55 13.55 0.67
C VAL A 21 -0.68 14.25 0.10
N GLN A 22 -1.21 15.26 0.80
CA GLN A 22 -2.42 15.99 0.39
C GLN A 22 -2.14 17.02 -0.74
N HIS A 23 -1.30 16.65 -1.71
CA HIS A 23 -0.99 17.45 -2.89
C HIS A 23 -1.12 16.58 -4.13
N VAL A 24 -1.87 17.06 -5.11
CA VAL A 24 -2.26 16.33 -6.33
C VAL A 24 -1.04 15.93 -7.19
N ASP A 25 0.07 16.65 -7.05
CA ASP A 25 1.27 16.50 -7.88
C ASP A 25 2.35 15.59 -7.29
N TYR A 26 2.18 15.10 -6.06
CA TYR A 26 3.17 14.24 -5.40
C TYR A 26 2.64 12.82 -5.22
N PRO A 27 3.46 11.80 -5.50
CA PRO A 27 3.08 10.42 -5.22
C PRO A 27 2.92 10.26 -3.70
N SER A 28 1.79 9.70 -3.29
CA SER A 28 1.65 9.16 -1.93
C SER A 28 2.53 7.91 -1.80
N THR A 29 2.90 7.56 -0.57
CA THR A 29 3.76 6.40 -0.33
C THR A 29 2.93 5.20 0.11
N PHE A 30 3.30 4.03 -0.40
CA PHE A 30 2.66 2.76 -0.09
C PHE A 30 3.70 1.78 0.45
N VAL A 31 3.32 0.98 1.44
CA VAL A 31 4.08 -0.22 1.82
C VAL A 31 3.87 -1.25 0.72
N LYS A 32 4.95 -1.78 0.15
CA LYS A 32 4.89 -2.81 -0.89
C LYS A 32 4.54 -4.15 -0.25
N VAL A 33 3.38 -4.72 -0.62
CA VAL A 33 2.85 -5.93 0.04
C VAL A 33 3.78 -7.13 -0.13
N GLU A 34 4.38 -7.28 -1.31
CA GLU A 34 5.32 -8.37 -1.63
C GLU A 34 6.47 -8.47 -0.63
N ASP A 35 6.98 -7.33 -0.14
CA ASP A 35 8.13 -7.31 0.78
C ASP A 35 7.79 -7.88 2.17
N TYR A 36 6.50 -8.09 2.47
CA TYR A 36 5.98 -8.62 3.73
C TYR A 36 5.22 -9.94 3.56
N GLN A 37 5.22 -10.54 2.37
CA GLN A 37 4.42 -11.73 2.09
C GLN A 37 4.77 -12.89 3.03
N ASP A 38 6.06 -13.17 3.24
CA ASP A 38 6.52 -14.22 4.16
C ASP A 38 6.04 -14.02 5.60
N PHE A 39 5.99 -12.75 6.05
CA PHE A 39 5.47 -12.42 7.38
C PHE A 39 3.96 -12.65 7.44
N ILE A 40 3.22 -12.19 6.43
CA ILE A 40 1.76 -12.29 6.37
C ILE A 40 1.31 -13.75 6.32
N ASP A 41 1.99 -14.60 5.54
CA ASP A 41 1.67 -16.03 5.42
C ASP A 41 2.00 -16.84 6.69
N GLY A 42 2.84 -16.29 7.56
CA GLY A 42 3.23 -16.90 8.83
C GLY A 42 2.33 -16.57 10.03
N ILE A 43 1.28 -15.76 9.84
CA ILE A 43 0.29 -15.40 10.87
C ILE A 43 -0.87 -16.41 10.87
#